data_AF-A0A7V0X166-F1
#
_entry.id   AF-A0A7V0X166-F1
#
_cell.length_a   1.000
_cell.length_b   1.000
_cell.length_c   1.000
_cell.angle_alpha   90.00
_cell.angle_beta   90.00
_cell.angle_gamma   90.00
#
_symmetry.space_group_name_H-M   'P 1'
#
loop_
_entity.id
_entity.type
_entity.pdbx_description
1 polymer ?
#
loop_
_entity_poly.entity_id
_entity_poly.type
_entity_poly.pdbx_seq_one_letter_code
_entity_poly.pdbx_strand_id
1 'polypeptide(L)'
;MDEKKEKSKKIVKSIKLLEGVLKSTSDAQQRSRVKKDLDKLRKMLKELYPGVDIETLEEAIFSDSMIKTHGDESGLHSFKYLKDVEVPQISHMKDDREVGLAAGILKHFEDRVWGILSDQHTKLDFSNSGVRDSLYRKLDICNRSLKLFNQTISDIERSKSMDHASQLNLMKMKQGRIFLYDALEFFKDTRDFVGSLIADAEFGGSMVLNYSEKVEYADYEKYRTFEDWILLDALKHLKEFLDETLDIIRLPDLKKI
;
A
#
# COMPACT_ATOMS: atom_id res chain seq x y z
N MET A 1 -0.28 -10.33 27.44
CA MET A 1 -1.06 -9.59 26.43
C MET A 1 -1.30 -10.43 25.17
N ASP A 2 -0.35 -11.31 24.81
CA ASP A 2 -0.42 -12.17 23.61
C ASP A 2 -1.52 -13.24 23.62
N GLU A 3 -1.83 -13.82 24.78
CA GLU A 3 -2.80 -14.93 24.88
C GLU A 3 -4.24 -14.50 24.53
N LYS A 4 -4.61 -13.26 24.91
CA LYS A 4 -5.91 -12.66 24.58
C LYS A 4 -6.03 -12.38 23.09
N LYS A 5 -4.96 -11.87 22.46
CA LYS A 5 -4.88 -11.59 21.02
C LYS A 5 -4.97 -12.90 20.21
N GLU A 6 -4.20 -13.91 20.60
CA GLU A 6 -4.19 -15.23 19.95
C GLU A 6 -5.54 -15.95 20.07
N LYS A 7 -6.18 -15.88 21.24
CA LYS A 7 -7.53 -16.43 21.45
C LYS A 7 -8.56 -15.73 20.55
N SER A 8 -8.49 -14.40 20.42
CA SER A 8 -9.39 -13.65 19.54
C SER A 8 -9.17 -13.95 18.05
N LYS A 9 -7.92 -14.17 17.60
CA LYS A 9 -7.62 -14.62 16.23
C LYS A 9 -8.26 -15.96 15.91
N LYS A 10 -8.18 -16.92 16.83
CA LYS A 10 -8.81 -18.24 16.68
C LYS A 10 -10.33 -18.14 16.58
N ILE A 11 -10.95 -17.33 17.44
CA ILE A 11 -12.41 -17.12 17.43
C ILE A 11 -12.87 -16.53 16.09
N VAL A 12 -12.20 -15.50 15.58
CA VAL A 12 -12.58 -14.83 14.32
C VAL A 12 -12.38 -15.73 13.10
N LYS A 13 -11.32 -16.56 13.08
CA LYS A 13 -11.14 -17.59 12.05
C LYS A 13 -12.30 -18.59 12.05
N SER A 14 -12.73 -19.05 13.22
CA SER A 14 -13.89 -19.96 13.35
C SER A 14 -15.19 -19.30 12.90
N ILE A 15 -15.41 -18.01 13.20
CA ILE A 15 -16.58 -17.26 12.71
C ILE A 15 -16.62 -17.27 11.18
N LYS A 16 -15.51 -16.94 10.51
CA LYS A 16 -15.48 -16.84 9.03
C LYS A 16 -15.65 -18.19 8.34
N LEU A 17 -15.13 -19.27 8.93
CA LEU A 17 -15.39 -20.64 8.46
C LEU A 17 -16.87 -21.00 8.57
N LEU A 18 -17.51 -20.70 9.70
CA LEU A 18 -18.94 -20.95 9.92
C LEU A 18 -19.84 -20.07 9.05
N GLU A 19 -19.45 -18.83 8.77
CA GLU A 19 -20.12 -17.97 7.77
C GLU A 19 -20.04 -18.57 6.35
N GLY A 20 -18.89 -19.17 6.00
CA GLY A 20 -18.72 -19.91 4.75
C GLY A 20 -19.65 -21.13 4.67
N VAL A 21 -19.74 -21.92 5.74
CA VAL A 21 -20.65 -23.07 5.85
C VAL A 21 -22.12 -22.63 5.78
N LEU A 22 -22.48 -21.53 6.44
CA LEU A 22 -23.85 -21.00 6.44
C LEU A 22 -24.28 -20.56 5.03
N LYS A 23 -23.37 -19.99 4.24
CA LYS A 23 -23.60 -19.57 2.86
C LYS A 23 -23.75 -20.75 1.90
N SER A 24 -23.07 -21.87 2.15
CA SER A 24 -23.02 -23.02 1.24
C SER A 24 -24.00 -24.14 1.58
N THR A 25 -24.49 -24.24 2.83
CA THR A 25 -25.41 -25.31 3.23
C THR A 25 -26.88 -25.02 2.87
N SER A 26 -27.58 -26.04 2.37
CA SER A 26 -29.03 -26.05 2.11
C SER A 26 -29.83 -26.73 3.23
N ASP A 27 -29.18 -27.37 4.21
CA ASP A 27 -29.85 -28.07 5.32
C ASP A 27 -30.30 -27.10 6.42
N ALA A 28 -31.62 -27.09 6.68
CA ALA A 28 -32.24 -26.26 7.71
C ALA A 28 -31.74 -26.58 9.14
N GLN A 29 -31.45 -27.84 9.45
CA GLN A 29 -30.93 -28.22 10.77
C GLN A 29 -29.49 -27.75 10.96
N GLN A 30 -28.63 -27.95 9.96
CA GLN A 30 -27.27 -27.44 9.96
C GLN A 30 -27.22 -25.91 10.03
N ARG A 31 -28.07 -25.18 9.27
CA ARG A 31 -28.16 -23.71 9.36
C ARG A 31 -28.49 -23.23 10.78
N SER A 32 -29.47 -23.87 11.43
CA SER A 32 -29.87 -23.52 12.80
C SER A 32 -28.75 -23.76 13.81
N ARG A 33 -28.01 -24.87 13.68
CA ARG A 33 -26.84 -25.16 14.52
C ARG A 33 -25.72 -24.15 14.32
N VAL A 34 -25.35 -23.88 13.07
CA VAL A 34 -24.28 -22.93 12.72
C VAL A 34 -24.58 -21.51 13.21
N LYS A 35 -25.83 -21.05 13.13
CA LYS A 35 -26.24 -19.75 13.71
C LYS A 35 -26.02 -19.68 15.22
N LYS A 36 -26.41 -20.72 15.95
CA LYS A 36 -26.20 -20.77 17.42
C LYS A 36 -24.73 -20.74 17.80
N ASP A 37 -23.87 -21.38 17.00
CA ASP A 37 -22.43 -21.39 17.27
C ASP A 37 -21.76 -20.05 16.89
N LEU A 38 -22.22 -19.39 15.81
CA LEU A 38 -21.81 -18.01 15.48
C LEU A 38 -22.15 -17.04 16.62
N ASP A 39 -23.37 -17.09 17.16
CA ASP A 39 -23.80 -16.22 18.26
C ASP A 39 -22.96 -16.43 19.53
N LYS A 40 -22.60 -17.68 19.84
CA LYS A 40 -21.69 -17.99 20.97
C LYS A 40 -20.31 -17.40 20.76
N LEU A 41 -19.73 -17.55 19.57
CA LEU A 41 -18.39 -17.03 19.27
C LEU A 41 -18.37 -15.49 19.31
N ARG A 42 -19.41 -14.83 18.81
CA ARG A 42 -19.59 -13.37 18.91
C ARG A 42 -19.72 -12.90 20.35
N LYS A 43 -20.47 -13.63 21.18
CA LYS A 43 -20.60 -13.34 22.60
C LYS A 43 -19.26 -13.48 23.33
N MET A 44 -18.48 -14.53 23.03
CA MET A 44 -17.12 -14.68 23.57
C MET A 44 -16.20 -13.54 23.14
N LEU A 45 -16.31 -13.06 21.90
CA LEU A 45 -15.54 -11.92 21.41
C LEU A 45 -15.91 -10.63 22.18
N LYS A 46 -17.20 -10.43 22.43
CA LYS A 46 -17.74 -9.30 23.21
C LYS A 46 -17.34 -9.32 24.69
N GLU A 47 -17.24 -10.51 25.28
CA GLU A 47 -16.72 -10.67 26.65
C GLU A 47 -15.21 -10.37 26.72
N LEU A 48 -14.46 -10.69 25.66
CA LEU A 48 -13.04 -10.34 25.57
C LEU A 48 -12.82 -8.83 25.34
N TYR A 49 -13.67 -8.17 24.57
CA TYR A 49 -13.56 -6.75 24.24
C TYR A 49 -14.87 -6.00 24.55
N PRO A 50 -15.16 -5.75 25.85
CA PRO A 50 -16.37 -5.05 26.25
C PRO A 50 -16.36 -3.61 25.72
N GLY A 51 -17.49 -3.19 25.13
CA GLY A 51 -17.67 -1.83 24.60
C GLY A 51 -17.17 -1.61 23.16
N VAL A 52 -16.64 -2.65 22.51
CA VAL A 52 -16.20 -2.59 21.10
C VAL A 52 -17.29 -3.13 20.18
N ASP A 53 -17.46 -2.49 19.02
CA ASP A 53 -18.31 -3.02 17.96
C ASP A 53 -17.73 -4.32 17.39
N ILE A 54 -18.54 -5.38 17.40
CA ILE A 54 -18.07 -6.74 17.09
C ILE A 54 -17.84 -6.92 15.60
N GLU A 55 -18.64 -6.31 14.75
CA GLU A 55 -18.46 -6.40 13.29
C GLU A 55 -17.13 -5.75 12.89
N THR A 56 -16.87 -4.54 13.39
CA THR A 56 -15.59 -3.84 13.19
C THR A 56 -14.40 -4.65 13.72
N LEU A 57 -14.55 -5.28 14.89
CA LEU A 57 -13.50 -6.10 15.51
C LEU A 57 -13.23 -7.41 14.74
N GLU A 58 -14.28 -8.09 14.28
CA GLU A 58 -14.18 -9.29 13.44
C GLU A 58 -13.43 -8.98 12.14
N GLU A 59 -13.76 -7.88 11.47
CA GLU A 59 -13.09 -7.46 10.25
C GLU A 59 -11.63 -7.09 10.48
N ALA A 60 -11.33 -6.36 11.55
CA ALA A 60 -9.97 -5.97 11.91
C ALA A 60 -9.07 -7.19 12.21
N ILE A 61 -9.57 -8.17 12.96
CA ILE A 61 -8.81 -9.38 13.31
C ILE A 61 -8.70 -10.34 12.13
N PHE A 62 -9.75 -10.48 11.31
CA PHE A 62 -9.72 -11.38 10.16
C PHE A 62 -8.73 -10.90 9.11
N SER A 63 -8.72 -9.61 8.83
CA SER A 63 -7.75 -8.97 7.94
C SER A 63 -6.31 -9.11 8.45
N ASP A 64 -6.07 -8.96 9.76
CA ASP A 64 -4.77 -9.22 10.41
C ASP A 64 -4.30 -10.69 10.28
N SER A 65 -5.21 -11.63 10.03
CA SER A 65 -4.88 -13.05 9.85
C SER A 65 -4.63 -13.47 8.39
N MET A 66 -5.00 -12.62 7.43
CA MET A 66 -4.83 -12.83 5.99
C MET A 66 -3.54 -12.20 5.43
N ILE A 67 -2.87 -11.35 6.22
CA ILE A 67 -1.56 -10.80 5.91
C ILE A 67 -0.53 -11.90 6.21
N LYS A 68 -0.08 -12.61 5.17
CA LYS A 68 1.15 -13.40 5.26
C LYS A 68 2.30 -12.42 5.43
N THR A 69 2.84 -12.31 6.64
CA THR A 69 4.10 -11.61 6.91
C THR A 69 5.24 -12.26 6.12
N HIS A 70 5.52 -11.71 4.94
CA HIS A 70 6.81 -11.84 4.27
C HIS A 70 7.25 -10.43 3.85
N GLY A 71 7.84 -9.71 4.80
CA GLY A 71 8.42 -8.39 4.59
C GLY A 71 9.55 -8.22 5.59
N ASP A 72 10.66 -8.94 5.36
CA ASP A 72 11.92 -8.63 6.01
C ASP A 72 12.62 -7.54 5.18
N GLU A 73 13.23 -6.56 5.83
CA GLU A 73 14.06 -5.52 5.20
C GLU A 73 15.20 -6.12 4.36
N SER A 74 15.59 -7.37 4.65
CA SER A 74 16.55 -8.13 3.82
C SER A 74 16.06 -8.38 2.38
N GLY A 75 14.76 -8.22 2.12
CA GLY A 75 14.17 -8.37 0.80
C GLY A 75 14.60 -7.28 -0.18
N LEU A 76 14.69 -6.02 0.25
CA LEU A 76 15.00 -4.89 -0.63
C LEU A 76 16.39 -5.01 -1.28
N HIS A 77 17.40 -5.45 -0.52
CA HIS A 77 18.76 -5.60 -1.02
C HIS A 77 18.91 -6.70 -2.09
N SER A 78 17.92 -7.59 -2.22
CA SER A 78 17.90 -8.60 -3.29
C SER A 78 17.43 -8.03 -4.63
N PHE A 79 16.77 -6.88 -4.61
CA PHE A 79 16.25 -6.18 -5.78
C PHE A 79 17.28 -5.17 -6.31
N LYS A 80 17.41 -5.09 -7.63
CA LYS A 80 18.47 -4.30 -8.28
C LYS A 80 18.22 -2.80 -8.14
N TYR A 81 16.96 -2.39 -8.27
CA TYR A 81 16.53 -0.98 -8.32
C TYR A 81 16.03 -0.48 -6.97
N LEU A 82 15.74 -1.38 -6.02
CA LEU A 82 15.28 -1.01 -4.67
C LEU A 82 16.34 -1.10 -3.56
N LYS A 83 17.55 -1.55 -3.87
CA LYS A 83 18.66 -1.71 -2.90
C LYS A 83 19.05 -0.44 -2.14
N ASP A 84 18.81 0.73 -2.74
CA ASP A 84 19.18 2.05 -2.22
C ASP A 84 17.99 2.77 -1.55
N VAL A 85 16.86 2.07 -1.37
CA VAL A 85 15.68 2.59 -0.68
C VAL A 85 15.94 2.57 0.83
N GLU A 86 15.92 3.75 1.44
CA GLU A 86 15.95 3.89 2.89
C GLU A 86 14.53 3.73 3.44
N VAL A 87 14.33 2.74 4.30
CA VAL A 87 13.04 2.52 4.98
C VAL A 87 13.00 3.35 6.26
N PRO A 88 12.12 4.37 6.35
CA PRO A 88 12.00 5.13 7.58
C PRO A 88 11.40 4.25 8.69
N GLN A 89 11.98 4.37 9.89
CA GLN A 89 11.36 3.80 11.09
C GLN A 89 10.20 4.71 11.52
N ILE A 90 9.00 4.45 10.99
CA ILE A 90 7.80 5.25 11.27
C ILE A 90 7.21 4.92 12.65
N SER A 91 7.39 3.69 13.15
CA SER A 91 6.85 3.22 14.42
C SER A 91 7.59 1.99 14.92
N HIS A 92 7.60 1.79 16.24
CA HIS A 92 8.14 0.58 16.88
C HIS A 92 7.21 -0.64 16.77
N MET A 93 5.99 -0.46 16.25
CA MET A 93 5.04 -1.56 16.09
C MET A 93 5.31 -2.34 14.80
N LYS A 94 5.39 -3.67 14.93
CA LYS A 94 5.65 -4.60 13.83
C LYS A 94 4.63 -4.47 12.68
N ASP A 95 3.40 -4.07 12.99
CA ASP A 95 2.30 -3.93 12.05
C ASP A 95 2.44 -2.71 11.13
N ASP A 96 3.34 -1.77 11.45
CA ASP A 96 3.59 -0.57 10.63
C ASP A 96 4.77 -0.74 9.65
N ARG A 97 5.42 -1.92 9.63
CA ARG A 97 6.58 -2.19 8.77
C ARG A 97 6.24 -2.07 7.28
N GLU A 98 5.08 -2.56 6.87
CA GLU A 98 4.63 -2.46 5.46
C GLU A 98 4.39 -1.00 5.05
N VAL A 99 3.81 -0.20 5.95
CA VAL A 99 3.62 1.24 5.76
C VAL A 99 4.96 1.95 5.68
N GLY A 100 5.91 1.61 6.56
CA GLY A 100 7.28 2.11 6.52
C GLY A 100 7.99 1.80 5.21
N LEU A 101 7.89 0.56 4.75
CA LEU A 101 8.47 0.09 3.49
C LEU A 101 7.89 0.85 2.29
N ALA A 102 6.56 0.91 2.16
CA ALA A 102 5.91 1.62 1.08
C ALA A 102 6.21 3.13 1.12
N ALA A 103 6.28 3.73 2.30
CA ALA A 103 6.67 5.13 2.47
C ALA A 103 8.13 5.39 2.07
N GLY A 104 9.05 4.48 2.41
CA GLY A 104 10.45 4.55 1.97
C GLY A 104 10.59 4.48 0.46
N ILE A 105 9.90 3.51 -0.17
CA ILE A 105 9.86 3.37 -1.62
C ILE A 105 9.26 4.61 -2.27
N LEU A 106 8.13 5.12 -1.78
CA LEU A 106 7.47 6.31 -2.31
C LEU A 106 8.38 7.53 -2.24
N LYS A 107 9.06 7.74 -1.10
CA LYS A 107 10.02 8.84 -0.94
C LYS A 107 11.20 8.71 -1.89
N HIS A 108 11.79 7.53 -2.01
CA HIS A 108 12.91 7.30 -2.93
C HIS A 108 12.48 7.52 -4.39
N PHE A 109 11.29 7.03 -4.74
CA PHE A 109 10.68 7.24 -6.04
C PHE A 109 10.52 8.72 -6.36
N GLU A 110 9.93 9.51 -5.48
CA GLU A 110 9.74 10.96 -5.64
C GLU A 110 11.06 11.71 -5.80
N ASP A 111 12.04 11.41 -4.94
CA ASP A 111 13.32 12.10 -4.93
C ASP A 111 14.18 11.74 -6.15
N ARG A 112 14.17 10.48 -6.58
CA ARG A 112 15.23 9.94 -7.46
C ARG A 112 14.74 9.53 -8.84
N VAL A 113 13.50 9.09 -8.98
CA VAL A 113 13.05 8.36 -10.18
C VAL A 113 11.93 9.11 -10.89
N TRP A 114 10.95 9.63 -10.14
CA TRP A 114 9.72 10.25 -10.66
C TRP A 114 9.98 11.44 -11.59
N GLY A 115 11.01 12.22 -11.30
CA GLY A 115 11.34 13.45 -12.04
C GLY A 115 11.45 13.24 -13.56
N ILE A 116 11.85 12.05 -14.01
CA ILE A 116 11.97 11.73 -15.44
C ILE A 116 10.67 11.94 -16.22
N LEU A 117 9.51 11.74 -15.59
CA LEU A 117 8.21 11.91 -16.25
C LEU A 117 7.76 13.36 -16.36
N SER A 118 8.46 14.31 -15.73
CA SER A 118 8.10 15.73 -15.79
C SER A 118 8.12 16.29 -17.21
N ASP A 119 7.40 17.39 -17.42
CA ASP A 119 7.41 18.16 -18.69
C ASP A 119 8.80 18.57 -19.15
N GLN A 120 9.73 18.76 -18.20
CA GLN A 120 11.09 19.14 -18.50
C GLN A 120 11.84 18.04 -19.26
N HIS A 121 11.62 16.78 -18.86
CA HIS A 121 12.41 15.64 -19.34
C HIS A 121 11.65 14.79 -20.37
N THR A 122 10.35 14.59 -20.21
CA THR A 122 9.52 13.80 -21.13
C THR A 122 8.49 14.68 -21.84
N LYS A 123 8.71 14.93 -23.13
CA LYS A 123 7.78 15.66 -24.00
C LYS A 123 6.71 14.71 -24.52
N LEU A 124 5.53 14.75 -23.92
CA LEU A 124 4.40 13.90 -24.29
C LEU A 124 3.46 14.57 -25.31
N ASP A 125 2.68 13.78 -26.02
CA ASP A 125 1.53 14.31 -26.74
C ASP A 125 0.45 14.85 -25.77
N PHE A 126 -0.56 15.53 -26.31
CA PHE A 126 -1.60 16.17 -25.50
C PHE A 126 -2.39 15.16 -24.63
N SER A 127 -2.72 14.00 -25.19
CA SER A 127 -3.53 12.99 -24.50
C SER A 127 -2.77 12.36 -23.33
N ASN A 128 -1.50 12.00 -23.55
CA ASN A 128 -0.66 11.36 -22.55
C ASN A 128 -0.17 12.34 -21.48
N SER A 129 -0.04 13.63 -21.81
CA SER A 129 0.18 14.69 -20.82
C SER A 129 -0.94 14.72 -19.77
N GLY A 130 -2.20 14.57 -20.19
CA GLY A 130 -3.35 14.51 -19.27
C GLY A 130 -3.36 13.28 -18.36
N VAL A 131 -2.85 12.14 -18.84
CA VAL A 131 -2.68 10.93 -18.02
C VAL A 131 -1.61 11.15 -16.97
N ARG A 132 -0.45 11.70 -17.36
CA ARG A 132 0.63 12.06 -16.43
C ARG A 132 0.16 13.04 -15.35
N ASP A 133 -0.59 14.08 -15.70
CA ASP A 133 -1.13 15.04 -14.72
C ASP A 133 -2.07 14.37 -13.71
N SER A 134 -2.81 13.34 -14.14
CA SER A 134 -3.64 12.54 -13.26
C SER A 134 -2.80 11.69 -12.30
N LEU A 135 -1.65 11.17 -12.74
CA LEU A 135 -0.69 10.47 -11.87
C LEU A 135 -0.07 11.40 -10.83
N TYR A 136 0.28 12.65 -11.17
CA TYR A 136 0.72 13.64 -10.19
C TYR A 136 -0.32 13.87 -9.08
N ARG A 137 -1.61 13.91 -9.43
CA ARG A 137 -2.69 14.02 -8.43
C ARG A 137 -2.78 12.77 -7.55
N LYS A 138 -2.57 11.58 -8.10
CA LYS A 138 -2.54 10.33 -7.32
C LYS A 138 -1.35 10.28 -6.36
N LEU A 139 -0.19 10.76 -6.80
CA LEU A 139 0.99 10.91 -5.94
C LEU A 139 0.70 11.87 -4.76
N ASP A 140 0.08 13.02 -5.04
CA ASP A 140 -0.37 13.96 -3.99
C ASP A 140 -1.33 13.31 -2.98
N ILE A 141 -2.23 12.42 -3.46
CA ILE A 141 -3.14 11.67 -2.59
C ILE A 141 -2.36 10.73 -1.67
N CYS A 142 -1.39 9.98 -2.20
CA CYS A 142 -0.51 9.10 -1.42
C CYS A 142 0.23 9.89 -0.32
N ASN A 143 0.77 11.06 -0.67
CA ASN A 143 1.46 11.93 0.28
C ASN A 143 0.54 12.46 1.38
N ARG A 144 -0.71 12.80 1.04
CA ARG A 144 -1.71 13.24 2.03
C ARG A 144 -2.11 12.10 2.97
N SER A 145 -2.34 10.89 2.45
CA SER A 145 -2.72 9.74 3.27
C SER A 145 -1.58 9.33 4.22
N LEU A 146 -0.33 9.34 3.75
CA LEU A 146 0.85 9.13 4.59
C LEU A 146 1.00 10.20 5.67
N LYS A 147 0.77 11.48 5.33
CA LYS A 147 0.84 12.57 6.30
C LYS A 147 -0.21 12.42 7.41
N LEU A 148 -1.44 12.04 7.07
CA LEU A 148 -2.50 11.76 8.05
C LEU A 148 -2.13 10.61 8.97
N PHE A 149 -1.55 9.53 8.41
CA PHE A 149 -1.05 8.40 9.19
C PHE A 149 0.01 8.83 10.22
N ASN A 150 1.02 9.60 9.78
CA ASN A 150 2.09 10.09 10.66
C ASN A 150 1.58 11.06 11.75
N GLN A 151 0.57 11.88 11.43
CA GLN A 151 -0.10 12.72 12.41
C GLN A 151 -0.78 11.89 13.50
N THR A 152 -1.54 10.86 13.13
CA THR A 152 -2.19 9.97 14.11
C THR A 152 -1.17 9.24 14.99
N ILE A 153 -0.03 8.81 14.44
CA ILE A 153 1.05 8.22 15.26
C ILE A 153 1.56 9.24 16.29
N SER A 154 1.83 10.47 15.85
CA SER A 154 2.28 11.54 16.74
C SER A 154 1.26 11.84 17.84
N ASP A 155 -0.04 11.76 17.53
CA ASP A 155 -1.12 11.98 18.49
C ASP A 155 -1.26 10.82 19.49
N ILE A 156 -1.02 9.57 19.07
CA ILE A 156 -0.97 8.40 19.96
C ILE A 156 0.11 8.59 21.02
N GLU A 157 1.32 9.00 20.62
CA GLU A 157 2.45 9.22 21.53
C GLU A 157 2.19 10.32 22.55
N ARG A 158 1.35 11.30 22.20
CA ARG A 158 0.97 12.42 23.07
C ARG A 158 -0.25 12.10 23.95
N SER A 159 -0.99 11.03 23.67
CA SER A 159 -2.21 10.69 24.40
C SER A 159 -1.91 10.21 25.81
N LYS A 160 -2.56 10.83 26.79
CA LYS A 160 -2.47 10.44 28.22
C LYS A 160 -3.58 9.47 28.64
N SER A 161 -4.62 9.32 27.81
CA SER A 161 -5.78 8.45 28.09
C SER A 161 -5.67 7.15 27.30
N MET A 162 -5.83 6.02 28.00
CA MET A 162 -5.79 4.68 27.40
C MET A 162 -6.93 4.45 26.40
N ASP A 163 -8.13 4.98 26.68
CA ASP A 163 -9.28 4.82 25.79
C ASP A 163 -9.10 5.64 24.51
N HIS A 164 -8.59 6.86 24.64
CA HIS A 164 -8.28 7.71 23.49
C HIS A 164 -7.15 7.13 22.63
N ALA A 165 -6.09 6.62 23.27
CA ALA A 165 -5.02 5.92 22.57
C ALA A 165 -5.52 4.68 21.82
N SER A 166 -6.49 3.95 22.38
CA SER A 166 -7.10 2.79 21.72
C SER A 166 -7.87 3.18 20.46
N GLN A 167 -8.63 4.29 20.50
CA GLN A 167 -9.32 4.83 19.32
C GLN A 167 -8.35 5.30 18.24
N LEU A 168 -7.30 6.03 18.62
CA LEU A 168 -6.28 6.48 17.70
C LEU A 168 -5.51 5.32 17.05
N ASN A 169 -5.27 4.23 17.79
CA ASN A 169 -4.69 3.02 17.21
C ASN A 169 -5.58 2.39 16.12
N LEU A 170 -6.90 2.36 16.31
CA LEU A 170 -7.84 1.90 15.26
C LEU A 170 -7.79 2.82 14.03
N MET A 171 -7.76 4.14 14.24
CA MET A 171 -7.63 5.12 13.16
C MET A 171 -6.31 4.94 12.40
N LYS A 172 -5.19 4.74 13.11
CA LYS A 172 -3.87 4.47 12.54
C LYS A 172 -3.93 3.26 11.61
N MET A 173 -4.50 2.13 12.06
CA MET A 173 -4.62 0.92 11.24
C MET A 173 -5.44 1.16 9.96
N LYS A 174 -6.55 1.91 10.06
CA LYS A 174 -7.36 2.27 8.89
C LYS A 174 -6.59 3.15 7.92
N GLN A 175 -5.91 4.18 8.41
CA GLN A 175 -5.14 5.10 7.57
C GLN A 175 -3.95 4.41 6.91
N GLY A 176 -3.25 3.51 7.60
CA GLY A 176 -2.16 2.73 7.04
C GLY A 176 -2.62 1.88 5.84
N ARG A 177 -3.80 1.26 5.94
CA ARG A 177 -4.41 0.51 4.82
C ARG A 177 -4.79 1.41 3.65
N ILE A 178 -5.37 2.57 3.92
CA ILE A 178 -5.72 3.55 2.89
C ILE A 178 -4.46 3.96 2.14
N PHE A 179 -3.40 4.33 2.86
CA PHE A 179 -2.11 4.68 2.26
C PHE A 179 -1.54 3.56 1.40
N LEU A 180 -1.51 2.31 1.90
CA LEU A 180 -0.99 1.18 1.14
C LEU A 180 -1.83 0.91 -0.13
N TYR A 181 -3.15 1.07 -0.05
CA TYR A 181 -4.03 0.93 -1.21
C TYR A 181 -3.78 2.03 -2.25
N ASP A 182 -3.74 3.30 -1.81
CA ASP A 182 -3.47 4.44 -2.68
C ASP A 182 -2.11 4.29 -3.37
N ALA A 183 -1.08 3.91 -2.62
CA ALA A 183 0.28 3.69 -3.15
C ALA A 183 0.31 2.54 -4.16
N LEU A 184 -0.36 1.42 -3.87
CA LEU A 184 -0.41 0.29 -4.79
C LEU A 184 -1.15 0.64 -6.09
N GLU A 185 -2.28 1.34 -6.00
CA GLU A 185 -3.02 1.80 -7.18
C GLU A 185 -2.17 2.77 -8.00
N PHE A 186 -1.52 3.73 -7.34
CA PHE A 186 -0.62 4.68 -7.98
C PHE A 186 0.55 4.00 -8.72
N PHE A 187 1.24 3.05 -8.09
CA PHE A 187 2.37 2.36 -8.72
C PHE A 187 1.92 1.48 -9.89
N LYS A 188 0.75 0.82 -9.80
CA LYS A 188 0.18 0.04 -10.91
C LYS A 188 -0.11 0.92 -12.11
N ASP A 189 -0.83 2.01 -11.90
CA ASP A 189 -1.20 2.93 -12.98
C ASP A 189 0.02 3.60 -13.59
N THR A 190 1.01 3.95 -12.77
CA THR A 190 2.28 4.51 -13.25
C THR A 190 3.04 3.48 -14.08
N ARG A 191 3.13 2.22 -13.63
CA ARG A 191 3.77 1.15 -14.39
C ARG A 191 3.09 0.94 -15.74
N ASP A 192 1.77 0.90 -15.76
CA ASP A 192 1.00 0.74 -17.00
C ASP A 192 1.22 1.89 -17.97
N PHE A 193 1.19 3.12 -17.46
CA PHE A 193 1.46 4.29 -18.27
C PHE A 193 2.88 4.27 -18.84
N VAL A 194 3.90 4.08 -18.01
CA VAL A 194 5.30 4.00 -18.46
C VAL A 194 5.50 2.85 -19.45
N GLY A 195 4.87 1.70 -19.20
CA GLY A 195 4.88 0.56 -20.11
C GLY A 195 4.31 0.90 -21.49
N SER A 196 3.20 1.66 -21.55
CA SER A 196 2.66 2.13 -22.82
C SER A 196 3.57 3.11 -23.55
N LEU A 197 4.24 4.02 -22.82
CA LEU A 197 5.18 4.98 -23.42
C LEU A 197 6.40 4.27 -24.03
N ILE A 198 6.95 3.28 -23.31
CA ILE A 198 8.09 2.48 -23.80
C ILE A 198 7.69 1.70 -25.04
N ALA A 199 6.56 1.00 -24.99
CA ALA A 199 6.09 0.20 -26.12
C ALA A 199 5.88 1.08 -27.36
N ASP A 200 5.19 2.20 -27.22
CA ASP A 200 4.96 3.14 -28.33
C ASP A 200 6.28 3.65 -28.92
N ALA A 201 7.23 4.08 -28.08
CA ALA A 201 8.54 4.56 -28.52
C ALA A 201 9.36 3.49 -29.26
N GLU A 202 9.31 2.23 -28.82
CA GLU A 202 10.02 1.12 -29.48
C GLU A 202 9.48 0.79 -30.87
N PHE A 203 8.20 1.06 -31.13
CA PHE A 203 7.56 0.86 -32.43
C PHE A 203 7.50 2.14 -33.28
N GLY A 204 8.21 3.21 -32.89
CA GLY A 204 8.27 4.46 -33.63
C GLY A 204 6.97 5.27 -33.58
N GLY A 205 6.23 5.15 -32.47
CA GLY A 205 5.04 5.94 -32.21
C GLY A 205 5.34 7.38 -31.82
N SER A 206 4.30 8.10 -31.41
CA SER A 206 4.33 9.55 -31.18
C SER A 206 3.89 9.98 -29.77
N MET A 207 3.73 9.04 -28.83
CA MET A 207 3.35 9.37 -27.46
C MET A 207 4.45 10.15 -26.72
N VAL A 208 5.72 9.82 -27.00
CA VAL A 208 6.90 10.52 -26.49
C VAL A 208 7.64 11.13 -27.67
N LEU A 209 7.79 12.46 -27.69
CA LEU A 209 8.36 13.18 -28.83
C LEU A 209 9.89 13.19 -28.82
N ASN A 210 10.50 13.00 -27.66
CA ASN A 210 11.94 13.09 -27.42
C ASN A 210 12.57 11.81 -26.87
N TYR A 211 12.00 10.63 -27.18
CA TYR A 211 12.43 9.36 -26.59
C TYR A 211 13.90 8.99 -26.87
N SER A 212 14.50 9.54 -27.93
CA SER A 212 15.91 9.33 -28.29
C SER A 212 16.84 10.45 -27.85
N GLU A 213 16.31 11.54 -27.27
CA GLU A 213 17.11 12.63 -26.70
C GLU A 213 17.74 12.21 -25.37
N LYS A 214 18.83 12.88 -25.01
CA LYS A 214 19.43 12.74 -23.68
C LYS A 214 18.66 13.54 -22.64
N VAL A 215 18.64 13.04 -21.41
CA VAL A 215 18.08 13.74 -20.26
C VAL A 215 19.09 14.77 -19.74
N GLU A 216 18.66 16.02 -19.64
CA GLU A 216 19.47 17.14 -19.17
C GLU A 216 18.82 17.74 -17.91
N TYR A 217 19.56 17.73 -16.80
CA TYR A 217 19.11 18.29 -15.53
C TYR A 217 19.52 19.75 -15.39
N ALA A 218 18.65 20.56 -14.80
CA ALA A 218 18.98 21.92 -14.43
C ALA A 218 19.87 21.98 -13.18
N ASP A 219 20.61 23.08 -13.01
CA ASP A 219 21.60 23.17 -11.93
C ASP A 219 21.03 23.10 -10.51
N TYR A 220 19.76 23.48 -10.36
CA TYR A 220 19.05 23.45 -9.08
C TYR A 220 18.45 22.07 -8.73
N GLU A 221 18.43 21.12 -9.67
CA GLU A 221 17.88 19.79 -9.40
C GLU A 221 18.85 18.99 -8.53
N LYS A 222 18.37 18.62 -7.32
CA LYS A 222 19.18 17.97 -6.31
C LYS A 222 19.66 16.57 -6.71
N TYR A 223 18.82 15.83 -7.43
CA TYR A 223 19.10 14.45 -7.82
C TYR A 223 19.08 14.33 -9.35
N ARG A 224 20.23 14.00 -9.92
CA ARG A 224 20.45 13.89 -11.36
C ARG A 224 20.59 12.42 -11.80
N THR A 225 19.65 11.59 -11.36
CA THR A 225 19.75 10.12 -11.46
C THR A 225 19.95 9.63 -12.90
N PHE A 226 19.36 10.31 -13.87
CA PHE A 226 19.38 9.91 -15.29
C PHE A 226 20.15 10.87 -16.19
N GLU A 227 21.00 11.75 -15.61
CA GLU A 227 21.77 12.71 -16.42
C GLU A 227 22.59 11.98 -17.49
N ASP A 228 22.57 12.51 -18.71
CA ASP A 228 23.22 11.93 -19.90
C ASP A 228 22.64 10.60 -20.42
N TRP A 229 21.60 10.04 -19.78
CA TRP A 229 20.94 8.84 -20.28
C TRP A 229 20.03 9.18 -21.45
N ILE A 230 19.85 8.22 -22.36
CA ILE A 230 18.78 8.31 -23.36
C ILE A 230 17.44 8.20 -22.63
N LEU A 231 16.47 9.07 -22.97
CA LEU A 231 15.17 9.12 -22.30
C LEU A 231 14.48 7.75 -22.27
N LEU A 232 14.50 7.01 -23.38
CA LEU A 232 13.93 5.66 -23.44
C LEU A 232 14.57 4.70 -22.41
N ASP A 233 15.88 4.78 -22.19
CA ASP A 233 16.58 3.94 -21.22
C ASP A 233 16.22 4.33 -19.77
N ALA A 234 16.04 5.63 -19.52
CA ALA A 234 15.56 6.12 -18.23
C ALA A 234 14.11 5.67 -17.94
N LEU A 235 13.22 5.71 -18.95
CA LEU A 235 11.86 5.17 -18.83
C LEU A 235 11.87 3.66 -18.55
N LYS A 236 12.74 2.90 -19.23
CA LYS A 236 12.93 1.46 -18.96
C LYS A 236 13.38 1.21 -17.52
N HIS A 237 14.33 1.99 -17.02
CA HIS A 237 14.76 1.90 -15.62
C HIS A 237 13.61 2.18 -14.65
N LEU A 238 12.83 3.23 -14.90
CA LEU A 238 11.63 3.55 -14.12
C LEU A 238 10.63 2.38 -14.12
N LYS A 239 10.39 1.76 -15.27
CA LYS A 239 9.50 0.58 -15.36
C LYS A 239 9.99 -0.57 -14.49
N GLU A 240 11.29 -0.90 -14.56
CA GLU A 240 11.85 -1.99 -13.76
C GLU A 240 11.81 -1.69 -12.25
N PHE A 241 12.05 -0.44 -11.84
CA PHE A 241 11.85 0.00 -10.47
C PHE A 241 10.40 -0.22 -10.00
N LEU A 242 9.43 0.10 -10.86
CA LEU A 242 8.01 -0.07 -10.56
C LEU A 242 7.62 -1.56 -10.51
N ASP A 243 8.16 -2.40 -11.38
CA ASP A 243 7.93 -3.84 -11.38
C ASP A 243 8.44 -4.47 -10.07
N GLU A 244 9.67 -4.14 -9.65
CA GLU A 244 10.22 -4.58 -8.34
C GLU A 244 9.38 -4.03 -7.17
N THR A 245 8.92 -2.79 -7.25
CA THR A 245 8.06 -2.17 -6.22
C THR A 245 6.76 -2.94 -6.05
N LEU A 246 6.10 -3.30 -7.14
CA LEU A 246 4.83 -4.03 -7.14
C LEU A 246 5.01 -5.49 -6.69
N ASP A 247 6.20 -6.06 -6.87
CA ASP A 247 6.54 -7.37 -6.33
C ASP A 247 6.68 -7.37 -4.80
N ILE A 248 7.13 -6.26 -4.23
CA ILE A 248 7.25 -6.08 -2.78
C ILE A 248 5.91 -5.69 -2.14
N ILE A 249 5.22 -4.70 -2.70
CA ILE A 249 3.94 -4.19 -2.17
C ILE A 249 2.80 -5.13 -2.58
N ARG A 250 2.82 -6.38 -2.09
CA ARG A 250 1.74 -7.35 -2.29
C ARG A 250 0.72 -7.23 -1.17
N LEU A 251 -0.20 -6.29 -1.29
CA LEU A 251 -1.43 -6.33 -0.50
C LEU A 251 -2.29 -7.53 -0.94
N PRO A 252 -2.84 -8.34 -0.02
CA PRO A 252 -3.86 -9.30 -0.39
C PRO A 252 -5.04 -8.55 -1.02
N ASP A 253 -5.58 -9.06 -2.13
CA ASP A 253 -6.71 -8.48 -2.88
C ASP A 253 -7.91 -8.22 -1.95
N LEU A 254 -7.92 -7.06 -1.32
CA LEU A 254 -9.07 -6.55 -0.61
C LEU A 254 -9.94 -5.87 -1.65
N LYS A 255 -10.93 -6.62 -2.15
CA LYS A 255 -12.07 -6.04 -2.87
C LYS A 255 -12.53 -4.82 -2.09
N LYS A 256 -12.61 -3.66 -2.77
CA LYS A 256 -13.25 -2.44 -2.27
C LYS A 256 -14.57 -2.86 -1.59
N ILE A 257 -14.64 -2.65 -0.27
CA ILE A 257 -15.89 -2.76 0.52
C ILE A 257 -16.69 -1.50 0.27
#